data_AF-A0A1C0A6A5-F1
#
_entry.id   AF-A0A1C0A6A5-F1
#
_cell.length_a   1.000
_cell.length_b   1.000
_cell.length_c   1.000
_cell.angle_alpha   90.00
_cell.angle_beta   90.00
_cell.angle_gamma   90.00
#
_symmetry.space_group_name_H-M   'P 1'
#
loop_
_entity.id
_entity.type
_entity.pdbx_description
1 polymer ?
#
loop_
_entity_poly.entity_id
_entity_poly.type
_entity_poly.pdbx_seq_one_letter_code
_entity_poly.pdbx_strand_id
1 'polypeptide(L)' 'MNQMLMATISGLIVGALFGFLNLPIPAPPNLAGVLGIIGIYIGFILIKSFT' A
#
# COMPACT_ATOMS: atom_id res chain seq x y z
N MET A 1 -20.05 -2.67 1.54
CA MET A 1 -19.03 -2.17 0.59
C MET A 1 -17.77 -3.01 0.75
N ASN A 2 -17.24 -3.60 -0.33
CA ASN A 2 -16.02 -4.41 -0.26
C ASN A 2 -14.81 -3.48 -0.03
N GLN A 3 -14.34 -3.38 1.22
CA GLN A 3 -13.31 -2.43 1.64
C GLN A 3 -12.03 -2.56 0.80
N MET A 4 -11.69 -3.78 0.38
CA MET A 4 -10.55 -4.05 -0.51
C MET A 4 -10.68 -3.31 -1.85
N LEU A 5 -11.84 -3.40 -2.50
CA LEU A 5 -12.08 -2.76 -3.79
C LEU A 5 -11.97 -1.22 -3.68
N MET A 6 -12.52 -0.65 -2.59
CA MET A 6 -12.46 0.79 -2.36
C MET A 6 -11.05 1.27 -2.04
N ALA A 7 -10.28 0.51 -1.26
CA ALA A 7 -8.88 0.83 -0.98
C ALA A 7 -8.02 0.80 -2.26
N THR A 8 -8.22 -0.20 -3.12
CA THR A 8 -7.50 -0.29 -4.41
C THR A 8 -7.83 0.87 -5.32
N ILE A 9 -9.12 1.19 -5.50
CA ILE A 9 -9.54 2.31 -6.37
C ILE A 9 -9.02 3.64 -5.83
N SER A 10 -9.14 3.89 -4.52
CA SER A 10 -8.62 5.10 -3.89
C SER A 10 -7.10 5.23 -4.07
N GLY A 11 -6.35 4.14 -3.87
CA GLY A 11 -4.89 4.12 -4.08
C GLY A 11 -4.51 4.42 -5.53
N LEU A 12 -5.22 3.86 -6.50
CA LEU A 12 -5.02 4.14 -7.92
C LEU A 12 -5.29 5.60 -8.27
N ILE A 13 -6.40 6.16 -7.79
CA ILE A 13 -6.77 7.56 -8.04
C ILE A 13 -5.72 8.51 -7.43
N VAL A 14 -5.32 8.29 -6.18
CA VAL A 14 -4.31 9.11 -5.50
C VAL A 14 -2.97 9.01 -6.22
N GLY A 15 -2.52 7.81 -6.57
CA GLY A 15 -1.26 7.61 -7.30
C GLY A 15 -1.26 8.30 -8.67
N ALA A 16 -2.34 8.13 -9.44
CA ALA A 16 -2.50 8.77 -10.75
C ALA A 16 -2.53 10.30 -10.64
N LEU A 17 -3.24 10.85 -9.66
CA LEU A 17 -3.35 12.29 -9.45
C LEU A 17 -2.02 12.92 -9.06
N PHE A 18 -1.26 12.29 -8.16
CA PHE A 18 0.05 12.79 -7.75
C PHE A 18 1.09 12.67 -8.87
N GLY A 19 1.07 11.57 -9.64
CA GLY A 19 1.88 11.43 -10.84
C GLY A 19 1.55 12.49 -11.91
N PHE A 20 0.26 12.75 -12.13
CA PHE A 20 -0.21 13.76 -13.08
C PHE A 20 0.20 15.19 -12.67
N LEU A 21 0.11 15.51 -11.39
CA LEU A 21 0.51 16.82 -10.86
C LEU A 21 2.01 16.95 -10.59
N ASN A 22 2.82 15.92 -10.88
CA ASN A 22 4.25 15.86 -10.55
C ASN A 22 4.56 16.16 -9.08
N LEU A 23 3.66 15.75 -8.18
CA LEU A 23 3.82 15.93 -6.75
C LEU A 23 4.56 14.73 -6.15
N PRO A 24 5.34 14.92 -5.08
CA PRO A 24 5.91 13.80 -4.33
C PRO A 24 4.77 12.91 -3.82
N ILE A 25 4.82 11.61 -4.13
CA ILE A 25 3.77 10.69 -3.73
C ILE A 25 3.71 10.54 -2.20
N PRO A 26 2.51 10.39 -1.58
CA PRO A 26 2.40 10.22 -0.14
C PRO A 26 2.84 8.82 0.34
N ALA A 27 2.83 7.84 -0.56
CA ALA A 27 3.23 6.46 -0.31
C ALA A 27 4.76 6.27 -0.45
N PRO A 28 5.34 5.15 0.01
CA PRO A 28 6.76 4.87 -0.18
C PRO A 28 7.15 5.00 -1.67
N PRO A 29 8.11 5.88 -2.03
CA PRO A 29 8.42 6.18 -3.42
C PRO A 29 9.28 5.12 -4.11
N ASN A 30 9.72 4.09 -3.38
CA ASN A 30 10.59 3.04 -3.89
C ASN A 30 10.05 1.65 -3.59
N LEU A 31 10.45 0.68 -4.42
CA LEU A 31 10.06 -0.72 -4.27
C LEU A 31 10.46 -1.30 -2.91
N ALA A 32 11.60 -0.87 -2.36
CA ALA A 32 12.07 -1.34 -1.05
C ALA A 32 11.08 -1.01 0.08
N GLY A 33 10.50 0.20 0.08
CA GLY A 33 9.50 0.62 1.07
C GLY A 33 8.18 -0.15 0.93
N VAL A 34 7.74 -0.41 -0.30
CA VAL A 34 6.54 -1.24 -0.56
C VAL A 34 6.76 -2.67 -0.06
N LEU A 35 7.93 -3.27 -0.38
CA LEU A 35 8.31 -4.60 0.10
C LEU A 35 8.43 -4.65 1.62
N GLY A 36 8.87 -3.58 2.27
CA GLY A 36 8.88 -3.46 3.73
C GLY A 36 7.47 -3.59 4.34
N ILE A 37 6.48 -2.87 3.80
CA ILE A 37 5.07 -2.95 4.26
C ILE A 37 4.52 -4.37 4.06
N ILE A 38 4.77 -4.98 2.91
CA ILE A 38 4.35 -6.36 2.61
C ILE A 38 4.99 -7.33 3.60
N GLY A 39 6.29 -7.21 3.86
CA GLY A 39 7.03 -8.05 4.81
C GLY A 39 6.49 -7.93 6.24
N ILE A 40 6.16 -6.72 6.69
CA ILE A 40 5.53 -6.48 8.01
C ILE A 40 4.17 -7.20 8.10
N TYR A 41 3.33 -7.07 7.08
CA TYR A 41 2.01 -7.72 7.06
C TYR A 41 2.11 -9.25 7.06
N ILE A 42 3.00 -9.81 6.23
CA ILE A 42 3.27 -11.26 6.21
C ILE A 42 3.80 -11.72 7.56
N GLY A 43 4.78 -11.03 8.13
CA GLY A 43 5.34 -11.36 9.45
C GLY A 43 4.26 -11.34 10.55
N PHE A 44 3.38 -10.34 10.54
CA PHE A 44 2.24 -10.26 11.46
C PHE A 44 1.29 -11.45 11.31
N ILE A 45 0.91 -11.82 10.07
CA ILE A 45 0.05 -12.98 9.83
C ILE A 45 0.72 -14.27 10.30
N LEU A 46 2.01 -14.44 10.03
CA LEU A 46 2.75 -15.63 10.43
C LEU A 46 2.70 -15.78 11.95
N ILE A 47 3.11 -14.75 12.71
CA ILE A 47 3.07 -14.80 14.18
C ILE A 47 1.65 -15.02 14.70
N LYS A 48 0.65 -14.33 14.15
CA LYS A 48 -0.77 -14.51 14.49
C LYS A 48 -1.27 -15.94 14.21
N SER A 49 -0.68 -16.65 13.26
CA SER A 49 -1.06 -18.04 12.96
C SER A 49 -0.49 -19.03 13.98
N PHE A 50 0.56 -18.66 14.72
CA PHE A 50 1.18 -19.49 15.76
C PHE A 50 0.66 -19.21 17.17
N THR A 51 -0.11 -18.13 17.38
CA THR A 51 -0.72 -17.74 18.67
C THR A 51 -2.23 -17.71 18.55
#